data_AF-A0A8J4BIZ3-F1
#
_entry.id   AF-A0A8J4BIZ3-F1
#
_cell.length_a   1.000
_cell.length_b   1.000
_cell.length_c   1.000
_cell.angle_alpha   90.00
_cell.angle_beta   90.00
_cell.angle_gamma   90.00
#
_symmetry.space_group_name_H-M   'P 1'
#
loop_
_entity.id
_entity.type
_entity.pdbx_description
1 polymer ?
#
loop_
_entity_poly.entity_id
_entity_poly.type
_entity_poly.pdbx_seq_one_letter_code
_entity_poly.pdbx_strand_id
1 'polypeptide(L)'
;MSYKLNSVLPHDIRVLRITRTAPDFSVTCSALGKCYHYSLTNAEAHDPLRHRYAMHVRKPLDLVAMRAAAVALEGTRDFTQFSNIGEEGGRPRKRNPVKTLKRVEVVELGEGVSGAMRIEQVEQSGAP
;
A
#
# COMPACT_ATOMS: atom_id res chain seq x y z
N MET A 1 0.01 23.96 -16.84
CA MET A 1 1.22 24.26 -16.03
C MET A 1 2.05 23.02 -15.67
N SER A 2 1.47 21.83 -15.49
CA SER A 2 2.23 20.58 -15.20
C SER A 2 3.09 20.05 -16.36
N TYR A 3 2.73 20.35 -17.62
CA TYR A 3 3.42 19.83 -18.82
C TYR A 3 4.94 20.13 -18.84
N LYS A 4 5.36 21.35 -18.49
CA LYS A 4 6.81 21.71 -18.45
C LYS A 4 7.58 20.99 -17.35
N LEU A 5 6.94 20.62 -16.24
CA LEU A 5 7.58 19.79 -15.22
C LEU A 5 7.75 18.36 -15.73
N ASN A 6 6.71 17.83 -16.38
CA ASN A 6 6.75 16.48 -16.94
C ASN A 6 7.76 16.32 -18.08
N SER A 7 8.16 17.39 -18.77
CA SER A 7 9.16 17.31 -19.85
C SER A 7 10.59 17.11 -19.37
N VAL A 8 10.89 17.43 -18.10
CA VAL A 8 12.23 17.27 -17.51
C VAL A 8 12.35 16.05 -16.58
N LEU A 9 11.24 15.35 -16.34
CA LEU A 9 11.20 14.17 -15.47
C LEU A 9 11.54 12.89 -16.24
N PRO A 10 12.20 11.91 -15.59
CA PRO A 10 12.38 10.56 -16.14
C PRO A 10 11.05 9.92 -16.54
N HIS A 11 11.07 8.92 -17.43
CA HIS A 11 9.85 8.40 -18.06
C HIS A 11 8.82 7.81 -17.06
N ASP A 12 9.28 7.35 -15.90
CA ASP A 12 8.49 6.68 -14.85
C ASP A 12 7.89 7.63 -13.80
N ILE A 13 8.24 8.92 -13.82
CA ILE A 13 7.74 9.91 -12.84
C ILE A 13 6.92 10.99 -13.53
N ARG A 14 5.69 11.23 -13.07
CA ARG A 14 4.77 12.23 -13.65
C ARG A 14 4.02 13.01 -12.57
N VAL A 15 3.95 14.33 -12.76
CA VAL A 15 3.07 15.22 -12.00
C VAL A 15 1.66 15.16 -12.59
N LEU A 16 0.74 14.59 -11.83
CA LEU A 16 -0.66 14.45 -12.23
C LEU A 16 -1.50 15.69 -11.92
N ARG A 17 -1.22 16.36 -10.79
CA ARG A 17 -1.98 17.53 -10.33
C ARG A 17 -1.07 18.47 -9.54
N ILE A 18 -1.35 19.77 -9.63
CA ILE A 18 -0.69 20.82 -8.87
C ILE A 18 -1.78 21.68 -8.24
N THR A 19 -1.66 21.91 -6.93
CA THR A 19 -2.62 22.72 -6.18
C THR A 19 -1.85 23.63 -5.23
N ARG A 20 -2.33 24.87 -5.05
CA ARG A 20 -1.77 25.78 -4.03
C ARG A 20 -2.23 25.34 -2.64
N THR A 21 -1.34 25.44 -1.66
CA THR A 21 -1.61 25.07 -0.27
C THR A 21 -1.39 26.27 0.65
N ALA A 22 -1.81 26.14 1.90
CA ALA A 22 -1.48 27.13 2.92
C ALA A 22 0.05 27.18 3.16
N PRO A 23 0.61 28.31 3.61
CA PRO A 23 2.05 28.46 3.84
C PRO A 23 2.64 27.50 4.88
N ASP A 24 1.81 27.03 5.80
CA ASP A 24 2.15 26.11 6.89
C ASP A 24 1.88 24.63 6.56
N PHE A 25 1.43 24.33 5.34
CA PHE A 25 1.17 22.96 4.91
C PHE A 25 2.44 22.11 4.85
N SER A 26 2.41 20.95 5.51
CA SER A 26 3.47 19.95 5.46
C SER A 26 2.94 18.64 4.88
N VAL A 27 3.59 18.13 3.83
CA VAL A 27 3.17 16.90 3.13
C VAL A 27 3.11 15.69 4.08
N THR A 28 3.99 15.64 5.08
CA THR A 28 4.06 14.52 6.03
C THR A 28 3.14 14.68 7.22
N CYS A 29 3.01 15.90 7.76
CA CYS A 29 2.22 16.16 8.96
C CYS A 29 0.73 16.38 8.65
N SER A 30 0.41 17.02 7.53
CA SER A 30 -0.98 17.32 7.14
C SER A 30 -1.66 16.15 6.42
N ALA A 31 -0.98 15.02 6.22
CA ALA A 31 -1.57 13.84 5.61
C ALA A 31 -2.51 13.12 6.59
N LEU A 32 -3.77 12.92 6.18
CA LEU A 32 -4.79 12.25 7.00
C LEU A 32 -4.59 10.72 7.10
N GLY A 33 -3.81 10.15 6.20
CA GLY A 33 -3.63 8.72 6.09
C GLY A 33 -2.98 8.31 4.79
N LYS A 34 -2.83 7.00 4.59
CA LYS A 34 -2.25 6.40 3.40
C LYS A 34 -3.11 5.24 2.93
N CYS A 35 -3.22 5.08 1.62
CA CYS A 35 -3.82 3.91 1.00
C CYS A 35 -2.73 3.14 0.27
N TYR A 36 -2.64 1.83 0.53
CA TYR A 36 -1.72 0.93 -0.15
C TYR A 36 -2.49 -0.12 -0.92
N HIS A 37 -2.06 -0.39 -2.15
CA HIS A 37 -2.58 -1.47 -2.99
C HIS A 37 -1.47 -2.49 -3.23
N TYR A 38 -1.73 -3.74 -2.88
CA TYR A 38 -0.85 -4.86 -3.20
C TYR A 38 -1.51 -5.71 -4.28
N SER A 39 -0.84 -5.89 -5.41
CA SER A 39 -1.32 -6.76 -6.49
C SER A 39 -0.66 -8.12 -6.41
N LEU A 40 -1.47 -9.18 -6.52
CA LEU A 40 -1.04 -10.57 -6.55
C LEU A 40 -1.58 -11.26 -7.80
N THR A 41 -0.85 -12.25 -8.31
CA THR A 41 -1.31 -13.17 -9.35
C THR A 41 -1.23 -14.59 -8.82
N ASN A 42 -2.38 -15.25 -8.70
CA ASN A 42 -2.52 -16.62 -8.22
C ASN A 42 -2.73 -17.60 -9.38
N ALA A 43 -1.63 -17.94 -10.06
CA ALA A 43 -1.64 -18.79 -11.24
C ALA A 43 -0.46 -19.75 -11.22
N GLU A 44 -0.55 -20.86 -11.95
CA GLU A 44 0.53 -21.83 -12.03
C GLU A 44 1.78 -21.23 -12.70
N ALA A 45 1.58 -20.51 -13.81
CA ALA A 45 2.61 -19.80 -14.55
C ALA A 45 2.61 -18.31 -14.18
N HIS A 46 3.79 -17.70 -14.24
CA HIS A 46 3.94 -16.27 -14.01
C HIS A 46 3.58 -15.48 -15.26
N ASP A 47 2.75 -14.44 -15.13
CA ASP A 47 2.43 -13.53 -16.23
C ASP A 47 3.64 -12.61 -16.54
N PRO A 48 4.26 -12.72 -17.74
CA PRO A 48 5.42 -11.91 -18.10
C PRO A 48 5.14 -10.40 -18.09
N LEU A 49 3.90 -9.97 -18.30
CA LEU A 49 3.55 -8.55 -18.32
C LEU A 49 3.40 -7.98 -16.90
N ARG A 50 3.15 -8.84 -15.91
CA ARG A 50 2.92 -8.46 -14.52
C ARG A 50 4.10 -8.72 -13.59
N HIS A 51 5.16 -9.35 -14.09
CA HIS A 51 6.29 -9.77 -13.26
C HIS A 51 6.95 -8.68 -12.40
N ARG A 52 6.83 -7.40 -12.79
CA ARG A 52 7.34 -6.25 -12.02
C ARG A 52 6.30 -5.56 -11.14
N TYR A 53 5.02 -5.86 -11.35
CA TYR A 53 3.89 -5.09 -10.83
C TYR A 53 2.95 -5.89 -9.93
N ALA A 54 3.08 -7.22 -9.91
CA ALA A 54 2.31 -8.09 -9.04
C ALA A 54 3.18 -9.21 -8.47
N MET A 55 2.88 -9.61 -7.23
CA MET A 55 3.50 -10.76 -6.60
C MET A 55 2.90 -12.07 -7.14
N HIS A 56 3.74 -12.97 -7.62
CA HIS A 56 3.31 -14.29 -8.07
C HIS A 56 3.18 -15.29 -6.93
N VAL A 57 2.02 -15.93 -6.83
CA VAL A 57 1.76 -16.98 -5.86
C VAL A 57 1.26 -18.21 -6.60
N ARG A 58 2.06 -19.29 -6.61
CA ARG A 58 1.70 -20.53 -7.31
C ARG A 58 0.70 -21.40 -6.54
N LYS A 59 0.76 -21.35 -5.20
CA LYS A 59 -0.13 -22.14 -4.34
C LYS A 59 -1.52 -21.53 -4.34
N PRO A 60 -2.60 -22.32 -4.43
CA PRO A 60 -3.96 -21.79 -4.30
C PRO A 60 -4.12 -20.98 -3.03
N LEU A 61 -4.69 -19.78 -3.16
CA LEU A 61 -4.97 -18.90 -2.03
C LEU A 61 -6.37 -19.19 -1.48
N ASP A 62 -6.47 -19.31 -0.16
CA ASP A 62 -7.76 -19.38 0.53
C ASP A 62 -8.28 -17.96 0.78
N LEU A 63 -9.14 -17.51 -0.14
CA LEU A 63 -9.73 -16.17 -0.08
C LEU A 63 -10.64 -15.96 1.12
N VAL A 64 -11.29 -17.02 1.61
CA VAL A 64 -12.16 -16.93 2.77
C VAL A 64 -11.32 -16.68 4.01
N ALA A 65 -10.24 -17.44 4.19
CA ALA A 65 -9.30 -17.24 5.27
C ALA A 65 -8.60 -15.87 5.19
N MET A 66 -8.20 -15.43 3.99
CA MET A 66 -7.59 -14.12 3.78
C MET A 66 -8.55 -12.97 4.12
N ARG A 67 -9.82 -13.06 3.69
CA ARG A 67 -10.85 -12.05 4.02
C ARG A 67 -11.13 -12.02 5.52
N ALA A 68 -11.22 -13.18 6.18
CA ALA A 68 -11.40 -13.25 7.64
C ALA A 68 -10.22 -12.62 8.38
N ALA A 69 -8.98 -12.91 7.95
CA ALA A 69 -7.77 -12.31 8.51
C ALA A 69 -7.71 -10.79 8.28
N ALA A 70 -8.15 -10.31 7.11
CA ALA A 70 -8.18 -8.88 6.79
C ALA A 70 -9.09 -8.10 7.77
N VAL A 71 -10.30 -8.60 8.04
CA VAL A 71 -11.21 -8.02 9.04
C VAL A 71 -10.57 -8.01 10.43
N ALA A 72 -9.82 -9.06 10.80
CA ALA A 72 -9.13 -9.13 12.08
C ALA A 72 -7.99 -8.10 12.23
N LEU A 73 -7.50 -7.49 11.15
CA LEU A 73 -6.46 -6.46 11.19
C LEU A 73 -7.02 -5.04 11.34
N GLU A 74 -8.31 -4.83 11.06
CA GLU A 74 -8.95 -3.52 11.19
C GLU A 74 -9.02 -3.05 12.64
N GLY A 75 -9.01 -1.72 12.82
CA GLY A 75 -8.98 -1.04 14.10
C GLY A 75 -7.58 -0.68 14.58
N THR A 76 -7.48 -0.31 15.85
CA THR A 76 -6.23 0.10 16.50
C THR A 76 -5.54 -1.11 17.13
N ARG A 77 -4.37 -1.48 16.59
CA ARG A 77 -3.64 -2.68 17.01
C ARG A 77 -2.15 -2.43 17.05
N ASP A 78 -1.43 -3.25 17.81
CA ASP A 78 0.03 -3.28 17.83
C ASP A 78 0.56 -4.08 16.63
N PHE A 79 1.25 -3.40 15.72
CA PHE A 79 1.83 -3.99 14.52
C PHE A 79 3.35 -4.27 14.66
N THR A 80 3.86 -4.46 15.88
CA THR A 80 5.27 -4.78 16.12
C THR A 80 5.72 -6.01 15.32
N GLN A 81 4.89 -7.07 15.29
CA GLN A 81 5.20 -8.30 14.54
C GLN A 81 5.18 -8.13 13.01
N PHE A 82 4.53 -7.07 12.52
CA PHE A 82 4.48 -6.72 11.09
C PHE A 82 5.50 -5.63 10.72
N SER A 83 6.30 -5.18 11.68
CA SER A 83 7.30 -4.13 11.49
C SER A 83 8.68 -4.76 11.31
N ASN A 84 9.45 -4.24 10.36
CA ASN A 84 10.85 -4.62 10.26
C ASN A 84 11.62 -4.07 11.48
N ILE A 85 12.42 -4.91 12.13
CA ILE A 85 13.29 -4.51 13.24
C ILE A 85 14.48 -3.76 12.64
N GLY A 86 14.25 -2.51 12.25
CA GLY A 86 15.28 -1.65 11.70
C GLY A 86 16.01 -0.92 12.81
N GLU A 87 17.33 -1.06 12.85
CA GLU A 87 18.20 -0.15 13.59
C GLU A 87 18.36 1.15 12.79
N GLU A 88 18.26 2.30 13.47
CA GLU A 88 18.61 3.60 12.92
C GLU A 88 19.85 4.09 13.67
N GLY A 89 21.01 3.99 13.01
CA GLY A 89 22.30 4.35 13.62
C GLY A 89 22.68 3.52 14.84
N GLY A 90 22.39 2.20 14.83
CA GLY A 90 22.70 1.29 15.94
C GLY A 90 21.77 1.42 17.14
N ARG A 91 20.62 2.10 16.98
CA ARG A 91 19.56 2.19 18.01
C ARG A 91 18.26 1.60 17.47
N PRO A 92 17.50 0.86 18.29
CA PRO A 92 16.18 0.39 17.91
C PRO A 92 15.30 1.61 17.61
N ARG A 93 14.67 1.62 16.42
CA ARG A 93 13.71 2.67 16.04
C ARG A 93 12.57 2.73 17.05
N LYS A 94 12.53 3.79 17.87
CA LYS A 94 11.40 4.11 18.75
C LYS A 94 10.28 4.74 17.93
N ARG A 95 9.58 3.94 17.12
CA ARG A 95 8.33 4.35 16.48
C ARG A 95 7.18 3.64 17.18
N ASN A 96 6.09 4.36 17.46
CA ASN A 96 4.88 3.74 17.99
C ASN A 96 4.38 2.67 16.99
N PRO A 97 4.40 1.38 17.37
CA PRO A 97 3.95 0.30 16.49
C PRO A 97 2.42 0.19 16.46
N VAL A 98 1.73 0.88 17.36
CA VAL A 98 0.27 0.94 17.39
C VAL A 98 -0.22 1.80 16.22
N LYS A 99 -1.00 1.20 15.33
CA LYS A 99 -1.59 1.85 14.15
C LYS A 99 -3.07 1.57 14.07
N THR A 100 -3.79 2.45 13.37
CA THR A 100 -5.22 2.29 13.09
C THR A 100 -5.41 2.02 11.60
N LEU A 101 -5.80 0.79 11.28
CA LEU A 101 -6.25 0.43 9.94
C LEU A 101 -7.75 0.66 9.86
N LYS A 102 -8.19 1.54 8.97
CA LYS A 102 -9.61 1.81 8.73
C LYS A 102 -10.29 0.72 7.92
N ARG A 103 -9.53 0.10 7.02
CA ARG A 103 -10.07 -0.83 6.03
C ARG A 103 -8.97 -1.74 5.50
N VAL A 104 -9.25 -3.03 5.43
CA VAL A 104 -8.41 -4.01 4.75
C VAL A 104 -9.29 -4.91 3.90
N GLU A 105 -9.19 -4.81 2.58
CA GLU A 105 -10.06 -5.52 1.63
C GLU A 105 -9.24 -6.45 0.73
N VAL A 106 -9.76 -7.66 0.49
CA VAL A 106 -9.21 -8.64 -0.46
C VAL A 106 -10.18 -8.77 -1.63
N VAL A 107 -9.79 -8.20 -2.75
CA VAL A 107 -10.61 -8.09 -3.96
C VAL A 107 -10.05 -8.98 -5.06
N GLU A 108 -10.92 -9.78 -5.67
CA GLU A 108 -10.61 -10.52 -6.90
C GLU A 108 -10.81 -9.58 -8.09
N LEU A 109 -9.82 -9.53 -8.99
CA LEU A 109 -9.90 -8.70 -10.19
C LEU A 109 -10.55 -9.53 -11.31
N GLY A 110 -11.62 -9.01 -11.91
CA GLY A 110 -12.47 -9.69 -12.90
C GLY A 110 -11.80 -10.03 -14.25
N GLU A 111 -12.59 -10.67 -15.12
CA GLU A 111 -12.16 -11.47 -16.29
C GLU A 111 -11.13 -10.82 -17.23
N GLY A 112 -10.18 -11.66 -17.67
CA GLY A 112 -8.97 -11.28 -18.40
C GLY A 112 -7.68 -11.56 -17.61
N VAL A 113 -7.81 -11.90 -16.33
CA VAL A 113 -6.67 -12.19 -15.45
C VAL A 113 -6.98 -13.33 -14.49
N SER A 114 -6.56 -14.54 -14.84
CA SER A 114 -6.71 -15.68 -13.93
C SER A 114 -5.93 -15.43 -12.64
N GLY A 115 -6.64 -15.45 -11.51
CA GLY A 115 -6.06 -15.37 -10.17
C GLY A 115 -5.53 -14.01 -9.74
N ALA A 116 -5.81 -12.91 -10.45
CA ALA A 116 -5.36 -11.60 -9.96
C ALA A 116 -6.18 -11.09 -8.78
N MET A 117 -5.47 -10.59 -7.79
CA MET A 117 -6.04 -10.11 -6.54
C MET A 117 -5.43 -8.78 -6.16
N ARG A 118 -6.18 -7.99 -5.41
CA ARG A 118 -5.71 -6.76 -4.77
C ARG A 118 -6.01 -6.79 -3.29
N ILE A 119 -5.01 -6.46 -2.48
CA ILE A 119 -5.20 -6.10 -1.08
C ILE A 119 -5.18 -4.57 -0.99
N GLU A 120 -6.26 -3.98 -0.53
CA GLU A 120 -6.34 -2.54 -0.26
C GLU A 120 -6.28 -2.29 1.25
N GLN A 121 -5.29 -1.52 1.69
CA GLN A 121 -5.11 -1.16 3.10
C GLN A 121 -5.19 0.35 3.26
N VAL A 122 -6.08 0.82 4.13
CA VAL A 122 -6.21 2.25 4.48
C VAL A 122 -5.75 2.46 5.91
N GLU A 123 -4.63 3.16 6.07
CA GLU A 123 -4.08 3.58 7.36
C GLU A 123 -4.49 5.03 7.65
N GLN A 124 -4.88 5.31 8.89
CA GLN A 124 -5.11 6.68 9.36
C GLN A 124 -3.85 7.23 10.07
N SER A 125 -3.49 8.48 9.77
CA SER A 125 -2.48 9.20 10.54
C SER A 125 -3.08 9.68 11.87
N GLY A 126 -2.30 9.62 12.96
CA GLY A 126 -2.77 9.94 14.31
C GLY A 126 -3.25 11.39 14.45
N ALA A 127 -4.56 11.52 14.67
CA ALA A 127 -5.40 12.71 14.92
C ALA A 127 -5.44 13.82 13.84
N PRO A 128 -6.61 14.48 13.63
CA PRO A 128 -6.73 15.64 12.74
C PRO A 128 -5.95 16.86 13.24
#